data_AF-A0A7D5P9Z9-F1
#
_entry.id   AF-A0A7D5P9Z9-F1
#
_cell.length_a   1.000
_cell.length_b   1.000
_cell.length_c   1.000
_cell.angle_alpha   90.00
_cell.angle_beta   90.00
_cell.angle_gamma   90.00
#
_symmetry.space_group_name_H-M   'P 1'
#
loop_
_entity.id
_entity.type
_entity.pdbx_description
1 polymer ?
#
loop_
_entity_poly.entity_id
_entity_poly.type
_entity_poly.pdbx_seq_one_letter_code
_entity_poly.pdbx_strand_id
1 'polypeptide(L)'
;MQIEWPDVVRSVFSERGAFAASIAVLLFGVIGSYLVWRWTRKFLLGAGVGDAVEGTPFERTARSFGTSTVGIVSTIAAIFVYVLAIVLAVNVAQLGDTALFWNTLVEFLPSLFVAAFALIIGLVVGDKAKLHVSERLRSVKLPEVSIIPELVKYSVFYVAILIALGQLGVETMALVVLLGVYALAIVVVALVAFWDLLQSGAAGIYLLLREPYSIGDRVRIDDNEGIVQEVDMFTTRIESDGEEYIVPNQKVFSSGIVRIRN
;
A
#
# COMPACT_ATOMS: atom_id res chain seq x y z
N MET A 1 -37.04 4.65 56.62
CA MET A 1 -37.11 3.72 55.46
C MET A 1 -35.73 3.11 55.31
N GLN A 2 -35.45 2.01 56.03
CA GLN A 2 -34.16 1.32 55.93
C GLN A 2 -34.22 0.46 54.67
N ILE A 3 -33.35 0.74 53.71
CA ILE A 3 -33.25 -0.05 52.49
C ILE A 3 -32.67 -1.41 52.89
N GLU A 4 -33.47 -2.46 52.82
CA GLU A 4 -32.99 -3.83 53.02
C GLU A 4 -32.19 -4.26 51.78
N TRP A 5 -30.89 -3.96 51.82
CA TRP A 5 -29.90 -4.35 50.83
C TRP A 5 -29.96 -5.83 50.38
N PRO A 6 -30.30 -6.82 51.25
CA PRO A 6 -30.42 -8.22 50.83
C PRO A 6 -31.49 -8.47 49.77
N ASP A 7 -32.60 -7.74 49.80
CA ASP A 7 -33.71 -7.92 48.83
C ASP A 7 -33.41 -7.24 47.50
N VAL A 8 -32.74 -6.09 47.54
CA VAL A 8 -32.25 -5.41 46.33
C VAL A 8 -31.27 -6.31 45.58
N VAL A 9 -30.32 -6.92 46.30
CA VAL A 9 -29.33 -7.84 45.72
C VAL A 9 -30.04 -9.07 45.10
N ARG A 10 -30.99 -9.70 45.81
CA ARG A 10 -31.74 -10.86 45.27
C ARG A 10 -32.59 -10.50 44.05
N SER A 11 -33.18 -9.31 44.01
CA SER A 11 -33.99 -8.87 42.87
C SER A 11 -33.16 -8.65 41.61
N VAL A 12 -31.91 -8.17 41.76
CA VAL A 12 -30.94 -7.97 40.65
C VAL A 12 -30.48 -9.31 40.06
N PHE A 13 -30.40 -10.38 40.86
CA PHE A 13 -30.03 -11.73 40.43
C PHE A 13 -31.22 -12.63 40.01
N SER A 14 -32.44 -12.09 39.94
CA SER A 14 -33.59 -12.79 39.38
C SER A 14 -33.63 -12.66 37.84
N GLU A 15 -34.35 -13.54 37.12
CA GLU A 15 -34.54 -13.39 35.66
C GLU A 15 -35.06 -12.00 35.26
N ARG A 16 -35.91 -11.39 36.10
CA ARG A 16 -36.40 -10.01 35.92
C ARG A 16 -35.30 -8.97 36.16
N GLY A 17 -34.38 -9.23 37.09
CA GLY A 17 -33.21 -8.39 37.35
C GLY A 17 -32.18 -8.43 36.22
N ALA A 18 -31.90 -9.61 35.66
CA ALA A 18 -31.05 -9.77 34.49
C ALA A 18 -31.60 -9.02 33.26
N PHE A 19 -32.92 -9.07 33.05
CA PHE A 19 -33.58 -8.31 32.00
C PHE A 19 -33.52 -6.79 32.24
N ALA A 20 -33.72 -6.31 33.47
CA ALA A 20 -33.56 -4.89 33.79
C ALA A 20 -32.11 -4.42 33.61
N ALA A 21 -31.14 -5.26 33.98
CA ALA A 21 -29.72 -4.98 33.79
C ALA A 21 -29.34 -4.89 32.31
N SER A 22 -29.86 -5.76 31.44
CA SER A 22 -29.58 -5.70 29.99
C SER A 22 -30.13 -4.43 29.35
N ILE A 23 -31.32 -3.97 29.75
CA ILE A 23 -31.88 -2.67 29.32
C ILE A 23 -30.95 -1.53 29.74
N ALA A 24 -30.48 -1.53 30.99
CA ALA A 24 -29.54 -0.53 31.47
C ALA A 24 -28.25 -0.53 30.63
N VAL A 25 -27.69 -1.70 30.33
CA VAL A 25 -26.51 -1.85 29.46
C VAL A 25 -26.76 -1.24 28.08
N LEU A 26 -27.93 -1.46 27.46
CA LEU A 26 -28.26 -0.87 26.17
C LEU A 26 -28.36 0.66 26.24
N LEU A 27 -29.00 1.22 27.28
CA LEU A 27 -29.10 2.66 27.47
C LEU A 27 -27.71 3.30 27.63
N PHE A 28 -26.86 2.70 28.47
CA PHE A 28 -25.47 3.14 28.60
C PHE A 28 -24.69 2.96 27.30
N GLY A 29 -24.96 1.90 26.53
CA GLY A 29 -24.39 1.66 25.21
C GLY A 29 -24.71 2.74 24.19
N VAL A 30 -25.95 3.21 24.14
CA VAL A 30 -26.39 4.32 23.26
C VAL A 30 -25.71 5.63 23.65
N ILE A 31 -25.64 5.92 24.95
CA ILE A 31 -24.96 7.13 25.45
C ILE A 31 -23.45 7.03 25.14
N GLY A 32 -22.85 5.87 25.40
CA GLY A 32 -21.44 5.58 25.16
C GLY A 32 -21.09 5.69 23.68
N SER A 33 -21.90 5.14 22.77
CA SER A 33 -21.66 5.23 21.33
C SER A 33 -21.72 6.68 20.83
N TYR A 34 -22.70 7.47 21.30
CA TYR A 34 -22.77 8.90 20.99
C TYR A 34 -21.55 9.68 21.51
N LEU A 35 -21.11 9.39 22.74
CA LEU A 35 -19.92 10.00 23.32
C LEU A 35 -18.66 9.64 22.53
N VAL A 36 -18.49 8.36 22.17
CA VAL A 36 -17.35 7.89 21.36
C VAL A 36 -17.37 8.51 19.97
N TRP A 37 -18.53 8.60 19.32
CA TRP A 37 -18.66 9.33 18.06
C TRP A 37 -18.16 10.78 18.21
N ARG A 38 -18.66 11.49 19.22
CA ARG A 38 -18.34 12.90 19.47
C ARG A 38 -16.86 13.11 19.78
N TRP A 39 -16.30 12.27 20.66
CA TRP A 39 -14.91 12.35 21.10
C TRP A 39 -13.95 11.96 19.99
N THR A 40 -14.20 10.85 19.29
CA THR A 40 -13.38 10.40 18.16
C THR A 40 -13.34 11.47 17.08
N ARG A 41 -14.51 12.03 16.72
CA ARG A 41 -14.57 13.11 15.72
C ARG A 41 -13.77 14.33 16.15
N LYS A 42 -13.93 14.78 17.39
CA LYS A 42 -13.20 15.93 17.93
C LYS A 42 -11.69 15.68 17.97
N PHE A 43 -11.29 14.49 18.40
CA PHE A 43 -9.89 14.08 18.48
C PHE A 43 -9.24 14.05 17.11
N LEU A 44 -9.86 13.39 16.12
CA LEU A 44 -9.31 13.27 14.77
C LEU A 44 -9.22 14.63 14.07
N LEU A 45 -10.24 15.50 14.25
CA LEU A 45 -10.17 16.87 13.74
C LEU A 45 -9.05 17.67 14.45
N GLY A 46 -8.95 17.57 15.78
CA GLY A 46 -7.91 18.25 16.55
C GLY A 46 -6.49 17.74 16.25
N ALA A 47 -6.35 16.47 15.85
CA ALA A 47 -5.09 15.88 15.42
C ALA A 47 -4.73 16.22 13.96
N GLY A 48 -5.53 17.04 13.26
CA GLY A 48 -5.27 17.45 11.88
C GLY A 48 -5.55 16.35 10.85
N VAL A 49 -6.27 15.28 11.22
CA VAL A 49 -6.58 14.18 10.28
C VAL A 49 -7.44 14.68 9.13
N GLY A 50 -8.36 15.61 9.38
CA GLY A 50 -9.19 16.21 8.33
C GLY A 50 -8.36 16.86 7.22
N ASP A 51 -7.31 17.60 7.60
CA ASP A 51 -6.41 18.26 6.65
C ASP A 51 -5.46 17.24 6.01
N ALA A 52 -5.01 16.24 6.76
CA ALA A 52 -4.11 15.20 6.26
C ALA A 52 -4.75 14.37 5.13
N VAL A 53 -6.04 14.05 5.25
CA VAL A 53 -6.80 13.27 4.25
C VAL A 53 -7.37 14.12 3.12
N GLU A 54 -7.29 15.45 3.21
CA GLU A 54 -7.76 16.32 2.16
C GLU A 54 -7.03 16.07 0.84
N GLY A 55 -7.79 16.09 -0.26
CA GLY A 55 -7.29 15.80 -1.60
C GLY A 55 -7.12 14.31 -1.93
N THR A 56 -7.27 13.41 -0.96
CA THR A 56 -7.20 11.96 -1.22
C THR A 56 -8.43 11.47 -2.01
N PRO A 57 -8.27 10.50 -2.94
CA PRO A 57 -9.39 9.79 -3.56
C PRO A 57 -10.41 9.26 -2.55
N PHE A 58 -9.96 8.64 -1.45
CA PHE A 58 -10.84 8.13 -0.40
C PHE A 58 -11.71 9.23 0.23
N GLU A 59 -11.14 10.40 0.56
CA GLU A 59 -11.90 11.53 1.08
C GLU A 59 -12.93 12.05 0.05
N ARG A 60 -12.60 12.06 -1.25
CA ARG A 60 -13.58 12.41 -2.30
C ARG A 60 -14.72 11.41 -2.37
N THR A 61 -14.43 10.12 -2.28
CA THR A 61 -15.45 9.07 -2.23
C THR A 61 -16.32 9.23 -0.97
N ALA A 62 -15.73 9.46 0.19
CA ALA A 62 -16.49 9.74 1.42
C ALA A 62 -17.45 10.94 1.26
N ARG A 63 -16.96 12.04 0.67
CA ARG A 63 -17.78 13.23 0.39
C ARG A 63 -18.93 12.97 -0.58
N SER A 64 -18.77 12.07 -1.56
CA SER A 64 -19.87 11.68 -2.44
C SER A 64 -21.02 10.96 -1.72
N PHE A 65 -20.75 10.36 -0.56
CA PHE A 65 -21.78 9.78 0.33
C PHE A 65 -22.28 10.77 1.40
N GLY A 66 -21.93 12.06 1.30
CA GLY A 66 -22.34 13.08 2.27
C GLY A 66 -21.61 13.02 3.61
N THR A 67 -20.47 12.32 3.68
CA THR A 67 -19.65 12.19 4.89
C THR A 67 -18.20 12.59 4.62
N SER A 68 -17.30 12.39 5.59
CA SER A 68 -15.86 12.56 5.43
C SER A 68 -15.14 11.33 5.97
N THR A 69 -13.85 11.19 5.70
CA THR A 69 -13.01 10.12 6.27
C THR A 69 -13.08 10.12 7.78
N VAL A 70 -12.96 11.30 8.41
CA VAL A 70 -13.12 11.47 9.86
C VAL A 70 -14.54 11.06 10.30
N GLY A 71 -15.56 11.40 9.52
CA GLY A 71 -16.95 10.99 9.76
C GLY A 71 -17.11 9.47 9.75
N ILE A 72 -16.61 8.80 8.71
CA ILE A 72 -16.64 7.33 8.58
C ILE A 72 -15.95 6.68 9.78
N VAL A 73 -14.73 7.09 10.10
CA VAL A 73 -13.97 6.53 11.22
C VAL A 73 -14.71 6.72 12.55
N SER A 74 -15.27 7.91 12.78
CA SER A 74 -16.02 8.21 14.01
C SER A 74 -17.31 7.40 14.11
N THR A 75 -18.01 7.20 12.98
CA THR A 75 -19.23 6.39 12.91
C THR A 75 -18.93 4.92 13.13
N ILE A 76 -17.88 4.38 12.52
CA ILE A 76 -17.47 2.98 12.73
C ILE A 76 -17.12 2.77 14.22
N ALA A 77 -16.35 3.68 14.83
CA ALA A 77 -16.04 3.62 16.26
C ALA A 77 -17.29 3.62 17.15
N ALA A 78 -18.29 4.45 16.83
CA ALA A 78 -19.56 4.47 17.54
C ALA A 78 -20.36 3.18 17.37
N ILE A 79 -20.42 2.65 16.14
CA ILE A 79 -21.09 1.37 15.82
C ILE A 79 -20.46 0.24 16.63
N PHE A 80 -19.13 0.19 16.73
CA PHE A 80 -18.45 -0.84 17.52
C PHE A 80 -18.87 -0.82 18.99
N VAL A 81 -18.88 0.35 19.61
CA VAL A 81 -19.34 0.51 21.00
C VAL A 81 -20.79 0.10 21.16
N TYR A 82 -21.65 0.48 20.21
CA TYR A 82 -23.06 0.12 20.24
C TYR A 82 -23.29 -1.38 20.08
N VAL A 83 -22.61 -2.01 19.11
CA VAL A 83 -22.67 -3.46 18.89
C VAL A 83 -22.11 -4.23 20.08
N LEU A 84 -21.00 -3.77 20.66
CA LEU A 84 -20.45 -4.35 21.88
C LEU A 84 -21.43 -4.25 23.04
N ALA A 85 -22.12 -3.12 23.21
CA ALA A 85 -23.15 -2.96 24.23
C ALA A 85 -24.35 -3.89 23.99
N ILE A 86 -24.76 -4.10 22.73
CA ILE A 86 -25.78 -5.10 22.38
C ILE A 86 -25.32 -6.50 22.80
N VAL A 87 -24.10 -6.91 22.42
CA VAL A 87 -23.56 -8.23 22.77
C VAL A 87 -23.50 -8.42 24.28
N LEU A 88 -23.02 -7.42 25.02
CA LEU A 88 -23.00 -7.43 26.48
C LEU A 88 -24.41 -7.52 27.08
N ALA A 89 -25.37 -6.77 26.55
CA ALA A 89 -26.75 -6.81 27.02
C ALA A 89 -27.38 -8.19 26.81
N VAL A 90 -27.16 -8.83 25.67
CA VAL A 90 -27.69 -10.18 25.41
C VAL A 90 -27.01 -11.22 26.30
N ASN A 91 -25.69 -11.10 26.52
CA ASN A 91 -24.96 -11.95 27.45
C ASN A 91 -25.51 -11.82 28.89
N VAL A 92 -25.75 -10.59 29.36
CA VAL A 92 -26.34 -10.32 30.68
C VAL A 92 -27.77 -10.83 30.79
N ALA A 93 -28.55 -10.74 29.72
CA ALA A 93 -29.92 -11.23 29.69
C ALA A 93 -30.02 -12.77 29.71
N GLN A 94 -28.88 -13.49 29.63
CA GLN A 94 -28.82 -14.96 29.61
C GLN A 94 -29.72 -15.58 28.53
N LEU A 95 -29.89 -14.86 27.41
CA LEU A 95 -30.74 -15.28 26.30
C LEU A 95 -29.97 -16.32 25.45
N GLY A 96 -29.99 -17.58 25.90
CA GLY A 96 -29.55 -18.76 25.12
C GLY A 96 -28.39 -19.55 25.72
N ASP A 97 -28.45 -20.87 25.55
CA ASP A 97 -27.53 -21.87 26.13
C ASP A 97 -26.32 -22.18 25.22
N THR A 98 -25.85 -21.19 24.46
CA THR A 98 -24.80 -21.36 23.44
C THR A 98 -23.53 -20.64 23.84
N ALA A 99 -22.90 -21.06 24.94
CA ALA A 99 -21.62 -20.52 25.41
C ALA A 99 -20.54 -20.44 24.30
N LEU A 100 -20.54 -21.39 23.36
CA LEU A 100 -19.63 -21.41 22.20
C LEU A 100 -19.89 -20.28 21.20
N PHE A 101 -21.15 -19.90 20.98
CA PHE A 101 -21.50 -18.78 20.10
C PHE A 101 -21.02 -17.46 20.72
N TRP A 102 -21.32 -17.25 22.00
CA TRP A 102 -20.94 -16.01 22.69
C TRP A 102 -19.42 -15.77 22.71
N ASN A 103 -18.62 -16.79 23.00
CA ASN A 103 -17.17 -16.65 23.01
C ASN A 103 -16.61 -16.27 21.63
N THR A 104 -17.07 -16.95 20.58
CA THR A 104 -16.64 -16.66 19.20
C THR A 104 -17.01 -15.23 18.80
N LEU A 105 -18.20 -14.77 19.13
CA LEU A 105 -18.68 -13.43 18.76
C LEU A 105 -17.91 -12.31 19.50
N VAL A 106 -17.62 -12.51 20.79
CA VAL A 106 -16.87 -11.54 21.60
C VAL A 106 -15.40 -11.46 21.16
N GLU A 107 -14.80 -12.57 20.73
CA GLU A 107 -13.43 -12.58 20.20
C GLU A 107 -13.34 -12.01 18.77
N PHE A 108 -14.34 -12.27 17.93
CA PHE A 108 -14.33 -11.85 16.52
C PHE A 108 -14.65 -10.36 16.30
N LEU A 109 -15.52 -9.77 17.13
CA LEU A 109 -15.93 -8.36 16.94
C LEU A 109 -14.77 -7.36 17.02
N PRO A 110 -13.87 -7.42 18.02
CA PRO A 110 -12.69 -6.56 18.08
C PRO A 110 -11.77 -6.75 16.88
N SER A 111 -11.53 -7.99 16.45
CA SER A 111 -10.63 -8.26 15.33
C SER A 111 -11.18 -7.75 14.01
N LEU A 112 -12.49 -7.92 13.77
CA LEU A 112 -13.19 -7.32 12.62
C LEU A 112 -13.05 -5.80 12.60
N PHE A 113 -13.15 -5.16 13.76
CA PHE A 113 -13.00 -3.72 13.87
C PHE A 113 -11.57 -3.25 13.58
N VAL A 114 -10.56 -3.91 14.15
CA VAL A 114 -9.15 -3.61 13.86
C VAL A 114 -8.85 -3.82 12.37
N ALA A 115 -9.40 -4.88 11.77
CA ALA A 115 -9.28 -5.13 10.33
C ALA A 115 -9.89 -3.99 9.49
N ALA A 116 -11.10 -3.54 9.83
CA ALA A 116 -11.74 -2.41 9.15
C ALA A 116 -10.92 -1.11 9.25
N PHE A 117 -10.36 -0.83 10.44
CA PHE A 117 -9.48 0.32 10.66
C PHE A 117 -8.18 0.22 9.86
N ALA A 118 -7.54 -0.95 9.84
CA ALA A 118 -6.33 -1.19 9.07
C ALA A 118 -6.57 -0.90 7.57
N LEU A 119 -7.71 -1.31 7.02
CA LEU A 119 -8.08 -1.04 5.62
C LEU A 119 -8.29 0.46 5.36
N ILE A 120 -9.00 1.17 6.24
CA ILE A 120 -9.22 2.63 6.08
C ILE A 120 -7.88 3.37 6.13
N ILE A 121 -7.03 3.04 7.12
CA ILE A 121 -5.70 3.62 7.24
C ILE A 121 -4.87 3.30 5.98
N GLY A 122 -4.88 2.06 5.51
CA GLY A 122 -4.20 1.66 4.29
C GLY A 122 -4.63 2.43 3.05
N LEU A 123 -5.94 2.64 2.87
CA LEU A 123 -6.48 3.44 1.77
C LEU A 123 -6.01 4.90 1.84
N VAL A 124 -6.13 5.52 3.01
CA VAL A 124 -5.74 6.92 3.23
C VAL A 124 -4.23 7.11 3.05
N VAL A 125 -3.42 6.26 3.67
CA VAL A 125 -1.94 6.34 3.58
C VAL A 125 -1.50 6.04 2.16
N GLY A 126 -2.06 5.04 1.50
CA GLY A 126 -1.74 4.71 0.11
C GLY A 126 -2.10 5.84 -0.86
N ASP A 127 -3.26 6.47 -0.67
CA ASP A 127 -3.66 7.64 -1.45
C ASP A 127 -2.71 8.83 -1.23
N LYS A 128 -2.31 9.10 0.01
CA LYS A 128 -1.38 10.18 0.32
C LYS A 128 0.01 9.91 -0.24
N ALA A 129 0.50 8.68 -0.13
CA ALA A 129 1.78 8.25 -0.68
C ALA A 129 1.81 8.42 -2.21
N LYS A 130 0.73 8.01 -2.91
CA LYS A 130 0.59 8.25 -4.34
C LYS A 130 0.66 9.73 -4.71
N LEU A 131 -0.08 10.58 -4.00
CA LEU A 131 -0.05 12.03 -4.26
C LEU A 131 1.37 12.59 -4.09
N HIS A 132 2.03 12.24 -2.99
CA HIS A 132 3.39 12.71 -2.71
C HIS A 132 4.40 12.24 -3.77
N VAL A 133 4.35 10.95 -4.15
CA VAL A 133 5.23 10.41 -5.19
C VAL A 133 4.93 11.04 -6.56
N SER A 134 3.66 11.27 -6.89
CA SER A 134 3.27 11.91 -8.16
C SER A 134 3.79 13.35 -8.25
N GLU A 135 3.67 14.13 -7.17
CA GLU A 135 4.20 15.49 -7.10
C GLU A 135 5.73 15.52 -7.29
N ARG A 136 6.45 14.59 -6.65
CA ARG A 136 7.91 14.46 -6.80
C ARG A 136 8.30 14.09 -8.22
N LEU A 137 7.64 13.13 -8.86
CA LEU A 137 7.95 12.72 -10.23
C LEU A 137 7.67 13.83 -11.26
N ARG A 138 6.61 14.62 -11.06
CA ARG A 138 6.34 15.81 -11.88
C ARG A 138 7.45 16.86 -11.76
N SER A 139 8.01 17.04 -10.56
CA SER A 139 9.08 18.02 -10.33
C SER A 139 10.38 17.72 -11.08
N VAL A 140 10.65 16.45 -11.39
CA VAL A 140 11.85 16.01 -12.13
C VAL A 140 11.61 15.84 -13.64
N LYS A 141 10.49 16.37 -14.17
CA LYS A 141 10.09 16.24 -15.59
C LYS A 141 10.01 14.79 -16.09
N LEU A 142 9.62 13.84 -15.22
CA LEU A 142 9.29 12.45 -15.59
C LEU A 142 7.77 12.18 -15.46
N PRO A 143 6.89 12.97 -16.11
CA PRO A 143 5.44 12.81 -15.96
C PRO A 143 4.89 11.51 -16.58
N GLU A 144 5.63 10.89 -17.50
CA GLU A 144 5.22 9.68 -18.22
C GLU A 144 5.24 8.42 -17.34
N VAL A 145 5.91 8.44 -16.19
CA VAL A 145 5.99 7.29 -15.27
C VAL A 145 4.78 7.25 -14.32
N SER A 146 3.58 7.24 -14.90
CA SER A 146 2.31 7.24 -14.17
C SER A 146 2.07 5.96 -13.35
N ILE A 147 2.82 4.89 -13.66
CA ILE A 147 2.68 3.59 -13.00
C ILE A 147 3.29 3.55 -11.59
N ILE A 148 4.36 4.32 -11.31
CA ILE A 148 5.04 4.28 -10.02
C ILE A 148 4.14 4.79 -8.87
N PRO A 149 3.46 5.95 -8.98
CA PRO A 149 2.55 6.40 -7.94
C PRO A 149 1.41 5.41 -7.65
N GLU A 150 0.89 4.73 -8.69
CA GLU A 150 -0.14 3.70 -8.51
C GLU A 150 0.42 2.46 -7.80
N LEU A 151 1.61 2.01 -8.18
CA LEU A 151 2.27 0.87 -7.55
C LEU A 151 2.52 1.12 -6.05
N VAL A 152 2.89 2.35 -5.68
CA VAL A 152 3.06 2.76 -4.27
C VAL A 152 1.73 2.71 -3.51
N LYS A 153 0.63 3.21 -4.09
CA LYS A 153 -0.69 3.12 -3.46
C LYS A 153 -1.09 1.66 -3.23
N TYR A 154 -1.00 0.84 -4.28
CA TYR A 154 -1.46 -0.54 -4.21
C TYR A 154 -0.57 -1.42 -3.33
N SER A 155 0.72 -1.13 -3.20
CA SER A 155 1.58 -1.85 -2.26
C SER A 155 1.21 -1.56 -0.80
N VAL A 156 0.96 -0.30 -0.44
CA VAL A 156 0.46 0.07 0.89
C VAL A 156 -0.90 -0.57 1.16
N PHE A 157 -1.81 -0.52 0.18
CA PHE A 157 -3.13 -1.14 0.32
C PHE A 157 -3.05 -2.66 0.47
N TYR A 158 -2.15 -3.32 -0.26
CA TYR A 158 -1.91 -4.76 -0.13
C TYR A 158 -1.44 -5.14 1.27
N VAL A 159 -0.49 -4.39 1.86
CA VAL A 159 -0.06 -4.60 3.25
C VAL A 159 -1.23 -4.43 4.23
N ALA A 160 -2.07 -3.41 4.03
CA ALA A 160 -3.26 -3.22 4.85
C ALA A 160 -4.26 -4.38 4.75
N ILE A 161 -4.43 -4.97 3.55
CA ILE A 161 -5.23 -6.20 3.36
C ILE A 161 -4.62 -7.36 4.15
N LEU A 162 -3.31 -7.57 4.08
CA LEU A 162 -2.66 -8.65 4.84
C LEU A 162 -2.85 -8.47 6.35
N ILE A 163 -2.71 -7.25 6.86
CA ILE A 163 -2.98 -6.96 8.27
C ILE A 163 -4.43 -7.27 8.61
N ALA A 164 -5.38 -6.83 7.80
CA ALA A 164 -6.80 -7.07 8.02
C ALA A 164 -7.15 -8.57 8.01
N LEU A 165 -6.63 -9.32 7.05
CA LEU A 165 -6.79 -10.77 6.96
C LEU A 165 -6.18 -11.49 8.16
N GLY A 166 -4.98 -11.08 8.59
CA GLY A 166 -4.33 -11.63 9.77
C GLY A 166 -5.12 -11.41 11.06
N GLN A 167 -5.74 -10.22 11.22
CA GLN A 167 -6.65 -9.95 12.34
C GLN A 167 -7.87 -10.88 12.32
N LEU A 168 -8.41 -11.17 11.14
CA LEU A 168 -9.52 -12.11 10.95
C LEU A 168 -9.12 -13.59 11.08
N GLY A 169 -7.87 -13.89 11.44
CA GLY A 169 -7.37 -15.26 11.62
C GLY A 169 -7.06 -15.99 10.31
N VAL A 170 -7.03 -15.29 9.18
CA VAL A 170 -6.66 -15.87 7.89
C VAL A 170 -5.14 -16.01 7.80
N GLU A 171 -4.66 -17.19 7.41
CA GLU A 171 -3.23 -17.43 7.20
C GLU A 171 -2.74 -16.66 5.96
N THR A 172 -1.98 -15.59 6.18
CA THR A 172 -1.49 -14.73 5.09
C THR A 172 -0.17 -15.18 4.47
N MET A 173 0.47 -16.22 5.02
CA MET A 173 1.80 -16.64 4.57
C MET A 173 1.81 -17.06 3.10
N ALA A 174 0.80 -17.81 2.65
CA ALA A 174 0.65 -18.19 1.25
C ALA A 174 0.54 -16.97 0.31
N LEU A 175 -0.14 -15.91 0.74
CA LEU A 175 -0.28 -14.67 -0.03
C LEU A 175 1.05 -13.93 -0.16
N VAL A 176 1.82 -13.85 0.93
CA VAL A 176 3.15 -13.23 0.95
C VAL A 176 4.13 -14.00 0.07
N VAL A 177 4.13 -15.34 0.15
CA VAL A 177 4.96 -16.19 -0.72
C VAL A 177 4.61 -15.98 -2.18
N LEU A 178 3.32 -15.96 -2.52
CA LEU A 178 2.85 -15.72 -3.89
C LEU A 178 3.28 -14.34 -4.40
N LEU A 179 3.16 -13.28 -3.58
CA LEU A 179 3.67 -11.96 -3.93
C LEU A 179 5.17 -12.00 -4.19
N GLY A 180 5.94 -12.70 -3.35
CA GLY A 180 7.39 -12.88 -3.54
C GLY A 180 7.73 -13.53 -4.88
N VAL A 181 6.98 -14.55 -5.29
CA VAL A 181 7.14 -15.22 -6.59
C VAL A 181 6.84 -14.25 -7.74
N TYR A 182 5.74 -13.50 -7.68
CA TYR A 182 5.41 -12.52 -8.72
C TYR A 182 6.42 -11.37 -8.79
N ALA A 183 6.87 -10.87 -7.64
CA ALA A 183 7.88 -9.82 -7.56
C ALA A 183 9.20 -10.30 -8.20
N LEU A 184 9.64 -11.51 -7.88
CA LEU A 184 10.80 -12.13 -8.50
C LEU A 184 10.62 -12.27 -10.01
N ALA A 185 9.47 -12.74 -10.47
CA ALA A 185 9.18 -12.90 -11.89
C ALA A 185 9.27 -11.56 -12.65
N ILE A 186 8.70 -10.49 -12.10
CA ILE A 186 8.79 -9.13 -12.68
C ILE A 186 10.25 -8.67 -12.77
N VAL A 187 11.02 -8.86 -11.70
CA VAL A 187 12.45 -8.49 -11.67
C VAL A 187 13.23 -9.27 -12.72
N VAL A 188 13.03 -10.58 -12.81
CA VAL A 188 13.71 -11.43 -13.80
C VAL A 188 13.35 -11.02 -15.22
N VAL A 189 12.06 -10.81 -15.51
CA VAL A 189 11.61 -10.36 -16.84
C VAL A 189 12.23 -9.01 -17.19
N ALA A 190 12.25 -8.05 -16.26
CA ALA A 190 12.89 -6.76 -16.49
C ALA A 190 14.41 -6.92 -16.75
N LEU A 191 15.10 -7.71 -15.93
CA LEU A 191 16.54 -7.95 -16.10
C LEU A 191 16.86 -8.56 -17.46
N VAL A 192 16.07 -9.53 -17.92
CA VAL A 192 16.23 -10.16 -19.23
C VAL A 192 15.89 -9.18 -20.35
N ALA A 193 14.82 -8.39 -20.21
CA ALA A 193 14.40 -7.42 -21.23
C ALA A 193 15.42 -6.29 -21.45
N PHE A 194 16.13 -5.88 -20.39
CA PHE A 194 17.15 -4.82 -20.45
C PHE A 194 18.58 -5.35 -20.58
N TRP A 195 18.75 -6.66 -20.79
CA TRP A 195 20.06 -7.30 -20.78
C TRP A 195 21.04 -6.71 -21.81
N ASP A 196 20.60 -6.54 -23.07
CA ASP A 196 21.44 -6.00 -24.15
C ASP A 196 21.82 -4.52 -23.93
N LEU A 197 20.90 -3.74 -23.34
CA LEU A 197 21.13 -2.35 -22.96
C LEU A 197 22.20 -2.24 -21.86
N LEU A 198 22.14 -3.12 -20.86
CA LEU A 198 23.14 -3.19 -19.78
C LEU A 198 24.51 -3.60 -20.33
N GLN A 199 24.56 -4.61 -21.20
CA GLN A 199 25.80 -5.05 -21.83
C GLN A 199 26.42 -3.96 -22.72
N SER A 200 25.60 -3.25 -23.49
CA SER A 200 26.06 -2.12 -24.32
C SER A 200 26.56 -0.95 -23.47
N GLY A 201 25.85 -0.61 -22.38
CA GLY A 201 26.28 0.41 -21.44
C GLY A 201 27.61 0.08 -20.75
N ALA A 202 27.77 -1.17 -20.29
CA ALA A 202 29.01 -1.63 -19.66
C ALA A 202 30.20 -1.60 -20.64
N ALA A 203 29.99 -2.04 -21.89
CA ALA A 203 30.97 -1.95 -22.95
C ALA A 203 31.33 -0.48 -23.25
N GLY A 204 30.34 0.42 -23.33
CA GLY A 204 30.58 1.84 -23.57
C GLY A 204 31.38 2.52 -22.45
N ILE A 205 31.06 2.25 -21.18
CA ILE A 205 31.86 2.74 -20.04
C ILE A 205 33.32 2.29 -20.17
N TYR A 206 33.56 1.03 -20.53
CA TYR A 206 34.92 0.53 -20.74
C TYR A 206 35.63 1.25 -21.90
N LEU A 207 34.96 1.40 -23.04
CA LEU A 207 35.51 2.05 -24.24
C LEU A 207 35.86 3.52 -23.97
N LEU A 208 34.99 4.24 -23.27
CA LEU A 208 35.21 5.64 -22.87
C LEU A 208 36.34 5.79 -21.85
N LEU A 209 36.52 4.84 -20.93
CA LEU A 209 37.58 4.93 -19.91
C LEU A 209 38.96 4.48 -20.41
N ARG A 210 39.01 3.56 -21.37
CA ARG A 210 40.26 2.97 -21.87
C ARG A 210 40.69 3.51 -23.22
N GLU A 211 39.78 4.15 -23.95
CA GLU A 211 40.00 4.73 -25.28
C GLU A 211 40.91 3.87 -26.18
N PRO A 212 40.57 2.58 -26.43
CA PRO A 212 41.39 1.72 -27.30
C PRO A 212 41.47 2.25 -28.75
N TYR A 213 40.49 3.08 -29.13
CA TYR A 213 40.42 3.89 -30.34
C TYR A 213 39.75 5.22 -29.98
N SER A 214 40.00 6.23 -30.80
CA SER A 214 39.50 7.59 -30.59
C SER A 214 38.75 8.10 -31.82
N ILE A 215 37.98 9.17 -31.65
CA ILE A 215 37.36 9.90 -32.75
C ILE A 215 38.43 10.31 -33.78
N GLY A 216 38.15 10.07 -35.06
CA GLY A 216 39.09 10.27 -36.17
C GLY A 216 39.91 9.04 -36.55
N ASP A 217 39.89 7.96 -35.76
CA ASP A 217 40.55 6.71 -36.14
C ASP A 217 39.80 6.00 -37.26
N ARG A 218 40.55 5.47 -38.24
CA ARG A 218 40.02 4.54 -39.24
C ARG A 218 39.96 3.14 -38.63
N VAL A 219 38.76 2.57 -38.58
CA VAL A 219 38.48 1.29 -37.94
C VAL A 219 37.61 0.41 -38.82
N ARG A 220 37.69 -0.90 -38.58
CA ARG A 220 36.76 -1.89 -39.13
C ARG A 220 36.10 -2.65 -37.99
N ILE A 221 34.77 -2.71 -38.02
CA ILE A 221 33.91 -3.44 -37.09
C ILE A 221 33.03 -4.37 -37.91
N ASP A 222 33.19 -5.67 -37.71
CA ASP A 222 32.66 -6.70 -38.61
C ASP A 222 33.07 -6.42 -40.08
N ASP A 223 32.08 -6.31 -40.98
CA ASP A 223 32.28 -6.04 -42.41
C ASP A 223 32.28 -4.53 -42.75
N ASN A 224 32.02 -3.66 -41.77
CA ASN A 224 31.93 -2.22 -42.00
C ASN A 224 33.26 -1.53 -41.65
N GLU A 225 33.83 -0.80 -42.60
CA GLU A 225 35.02 0.03 -42.41
C GLU A 225 34.66 1.50 -42.54
N GLY A 226 35.16 2.35 -41.63
CA GLY A 226 34.90 3.78 -41.64
C GLY A 226 35.79 4.55 -40.67
N ILE A 227 35.51 5.84 -40.52
CA ILE A 227 36.16 6.71 -39.53
C ILE A 227 35.24 6.86 -38.32
N VAL A 228 35.77 6.72 -37.11
CA VAL A 228 35.01 6.92 -35.87
C VAL A 228 34.61 8.38 -35.74
N GLN A 229 33.30 8.63 -35.65
CA GLN A 229 32.75 9.98 -35.45
C GLN A 229 32.40 10.23 -33.98
N GLU A 230 31.80 9.25 -33.32
CA GLU A 230 31.31 9.39 -31.95
C GLU A 230 31.37 8.04 -31.21
N VAL A 231 31.66 8.12 -29.91
CA VAL A 231 31.55 7.00 -28.98
C VAL A 231 30.68 7.47 -27.81
N ASP A 232 29.46 6.94 -27.75
CA ASP A 232 28.49 7.19 -26.68
C ASP A 232 28.52 6.07 -25.63
N MET A 233 27.72 6.23 -24.56
CA MET A 233 27.54 5.18 -23.55
C MET A 233 26.99 3.87 -24.15
N PHE A 234 26.13 3.92 -25.17
CA PHE A 234 25.46 2.73 -25.71
C PHE A 234 25.90 2.34 -27.13
N THR A 235 26.38 3.29 -27.93
CA THR A 235 26.67 3.09 -29.35
C THR A 235 27.99 3.73 -29.76
N THR A 236 28.64 3.16 -30.77
CA THR A 236 29.76 3.76 -31.51
C THR A 236 29.27 4.06 -32.94
N ARG A 237 29.58 5.25 -33.45
CA ARG A 237 29.23 5.67 -34.82
C ARG A 237 30.48 5.70 -35.69
N ILE A 238 30.42 5.01 -36.83
CA ILE A 238 31.46 5.06 -37.86
C ILE A 238 30.86 5.56 -39.17
N GLU A 239 31.58 6.41 -39.89
CA GLU A 239 31.13 6.97 -41.17
C GLU A 239 32.03 6.49 -42.31
N SER A 240 31.40 6.13 -43.43
CA SER A 240 32.09 5.71 -44.65
C SER A 240 31.27 6.12 -45.87
N ASP A 241 31.89 6.76 -46.86
CA ASP A 241 31.28 7.16 -48.13
C ASP A 241 29.91 7.89 -48.01
N GLY A 242 29.74 8.68 -46.94
CA GLY A 242 28.50 9.44 -46.68
C GLY A 242 27.40 8.66 -45.97
N GLU A 243 27.66 7.42 -45.55
CA GLU A 243 26.77 6.60 -44.74
C GLU A 243 27.26 6.54 -43.28
N GLU A 244 26.34 6.67 -42.33
CA GLU A 244 26.61 6.50 -40.89
C GLU A 244 26.15 5.12 -40.40
N TYR A 245 27.08 4.36 -39.83
CA TYR A 245 26.83 3.07 -39.23
C TYR A 245 26.81 3.20 -37.71
N ILE A 246 25.63 2.99 -37.10
CA ILE A 246 25.43 3.04 -35.66
C ILE A 246 25.51 1.63 -35.08
N VAL A 247 26.55 1.33 -34.32
CA VAL A 247 26.82 -0.01 -33.79
C VAL A 247 26.69 -0.01 -32.26
N PRO A 248 25.86 -0.90 -31.66
CA PRO A 248 25.83 -1.06 -30.21
C PRO A 248 27.21 -1.43 -29.65
N ASN A 249 27.62 -0.79 -28.56
CA ASN A 249 28.94 -0.99 -27.97
C ASN A 249 29.18 -2.44 -27.54
N GLN A 250 28.13 -3.16 -27.14
CA GLN A 250 28.23 -4.60 -26.88
C GLN A 250 28.73 -5.36 -28.10
N LYS A 251 28.24 -5.02 -29.30
CA LYS A 251 28.65 -5.68 -30.54
C LYS A 251 30.12 -5.40 -30.80
N VAL A 252 30.55 -4.14 -30.74
CA VAL A 252 31.96 -3.73 -30.90
C VAL A 252 32.87 -4.49 -29.93
N PHE A 253 32.46 -4.59 -28.67
CA PHE A 253 33.22 -5.29 -27.64
C PHE A 253 33.28 -6.81 -27.89
N SER A 254 32.22 -7.39 -28.44
CA SER A 254 32.11 -8.84 -28.69
C SER A 254 32.80 -9.30 -29.97
N SER A 255 32.71 -8.54 -31.07
CA SER A 255 33.32 -8.90 -32.35
C SER A 255 34.76 -8.40 -32.48
N GLY A 256 35.14 -7.43 -31.64
CA GLY A 256 36.44 -6.79 -31.70
C GLY A 256 36.51 -5.72 -32.77
N ILE A 257 37.54 -4.88 -32.66
CA ILE A 257 37.76 -3.75 -33.57
C ILE A 257 39.16 -3.80 -34.15
N VAL A 258 39.28 -3.57 -35.46
CA VAL A 258 40.56 -3.48 -36.14
C VAL A 258 40.85 -2.02 -36.43
N ARG A 259 41.94 -1.48 -35.87
CA ARG A 259 42.41 -0.13 -36.19
C ARG A 259 43.38 -0.19 -37.38
N ILE A 260 43.06 0.52 -38.45
CA ILE A 260 43.87 0.56 -39.66
C ILE A 260 44.83 1.74 -39.54
N ARG A 261 46.14 1.47 -39.61
CA ARG A 261 47.20 2.49 -39.56
C ARG A 261 47.87 2.56 -40.94
N ASN A 262 47.87 3.75 -41.53
CA ASN A 262 48.68 4.07 -42.70
C ASN A 262 50.10 4.45 -42.30
#